data_AF-A0A497Q333-F1
#
_entry.id   AF-A0A497Q333-F1
#
_cell.length_a   1.000
_cell.length_b   1.000
_cell.length_c   1.000
_cell.angle_alpha   90.00
_cell.angle_beta   90.00
_cell.angle_gamma   90.00
#
_symmetry.space_group_name_H-M   'P 1'
#
loop_
_entity.id
_entity.type
_entity.pdbx_description
1 polymer ?
#
loop_
_entity_poly.entity_id
_entity_poly.type
_entity_poly.pdbx_seq_one_letter_code
_entity_poly.pdbx_strand_id
1 'polypeptide(L)'
;MYELPLLGHAGKIQVGIGTLRQEKLTSHFSEPREASAPPPKPPKYRSGRILDVNLADFKTHPLWDILIETVRNNPLYPGRAGWARETILAKNPNITAKELASKMSISLGEALVILAGDDSE
;
A
#
# COMPACT_ATOMS: atom_id res chain seq x y z
N MET A 1 65.58 18.86 -30.62
CA MET A 1 64.96 20.15 -30.95
C MET A 1 63.67 20.27 -30.15
N TYR A 2 63.67 21.22 -29.22
CA TYR A 2 62.53 21.90 -28.57
C TYR A 2 61.53 21.09 -27.74
N GLU A 3 61.89 20.93 -26.46
CA GLU A 3 60.99 21.18 -25.32
C GLU A 3 60.37 22.58 -25.43
N LEU A 4 59.07 22.72 -25.14
CA LEU A 4 58.35 23.92 -24.67
C LEU A 4 56.87 23.54 -24.39
N PRO A 5 56.12 24.27 -23.53
CA PRO A 5 55.73 23.76 -22.22
C PRO A 5 54.21 23.73 -22.01
N LEU A 6 53.75 22.84 -21.13
CA LEU A 6 52.39 22.82 -20.61
C LEU A 6 52.15 24.03 -19.70
N LEU A 7 51.64 25.12 -20.27
CA LEU A 7 51.05 26.23 -19.52
C LEU A 7 49.55 25.98 -19.33
N GLY A 8 49.20 25.26 -18.27
CA GLY A 8 47.81 25.00 -17.88
C GLY A 8 47.62 25.35 -16.41
N HIS A 9 47.06 26.53 -16.16
CA HIS A 9 46.74 27.06 -14.84
C HIS A 9 45.88 26.07 -14.05
N ALA A 10 46.47 25.42 -13.02
CA ALA A 10 45.71 24.66 -12.03
C ALA A 10 45.03 25.64 -11.07
N GLY A 11 43.90 26.21 -11.51
CA GLY A 11 42.94 26.86 -10.64
C GLY A 11 42.44 25.84 -9.62
N LYS A 12 42.72 26.09 -8.34
CA LYS A 12 42.15 25.32 -7.23
C LYS A 12 40.64 25.50 -7.25
N ILE A 13 39.90 24.49 -7.70
CA ILE A 13 38.46 24.45 -7.49
C ILE A 13 38.24 24.05 -6.03
N GLN A 14 38.03 25.05 -5.19
CA GLN A 14 37.50 24.88 -3.84
C GLN A 14 36.05 24.40 -3.98
N VAL A 15 35.84 23.08 -3.90
CA VAL A 15 34.49 22.52 -3.75
C VAL A 15 34.03 22.83 -2.33
N GLY A 16 33.34 23.96 -2.18
CA GLY A 16 32.55 24.24 -1.00
C GLY A 16 31.41 23.23 -0.94
N ILE A 17 31.51 22.25 -0.03
CA ILE A 17 30.34 21.51 0.47
C ILE A 17 29.44 22.50 1.22
N GLY A 18 28.64 23.24 0.46
CA GLY A 18 27.52 23.99 0.99
C GLY A 18 26.56 23.01 1.66
N THR A 19 26.35 23.19 2.95
CA THR A 19 25.33 22.44 3.68
C THR A 19 23.97 22.90 3.16
N LEU A 20 23.35 22.09 2.30
CA LEU A 20 21.99 22.32 1.85
C LEU A 20 21.06 22.06 3.06
N ARG A 21 20.78 23.10 3.84
CA ARG A 21 19.68 23.06 4.80
C ARG A 21 18.38 23.15 4.00
N GLN A 22 17.71 22.01 3.87
CA GLN A 22 16.35 21.96 3.38
C GLN A 22 15.44 22.64 4.40
N GLU A 23 15.06 23.88 4.12
CA GLU A 23 14.05 24.61 4.88
C GLU A 23 12.67 23.96 4.67
N LYS A 24 11.99 23.71 5.79
CA LYS A 24 10.68 23.06 5.83
C LYS A 24 9.67 23.95 5.10
N LEU A 25 9.10 23.48 3.98
CA LEU A 25 8.01 24.14 3.26
C LEU A 25 6.76 24.24 4.16
N THR A 26 6.71 25.25 5.00
CA THR A 26 5.46 25.74 5.62
C THR A 26 5.40 27.25 5.44
N SER A 27 5.46 27.70 4.20
CA SER A 27 5.01 29.03 3.83
C SER A 27 3.62 28.89 3.24
N HIS A 28 2.61 28.88 4.10
CA HIS A 28 1.25 29.19 3.69
C HIS A 28 0.90 30.56 4.29
N PHE A 29 0.86 31.54 3.39
CA PHE A 29 0.00 32.71 3.35
C PHE A 29 -0.81 32.96 4.64
N SER A 30 -0.39 33.97 5.40
CA SER A 30 -1.13 34.46 6.56
C SER A 30 -2.35 35.27 6.10
N GLU A 31 -3.47 34.60 5.88
CA GLU A 31 -4.77 35.27 5.88
C GLU A 31 -5.19 35.59 7.33
N PRO A 32 -5.81 36.76 7.61
CA PRO A 32 -6.36 37.05 8.93
C PRO A 32 -7.48 36.05 9.23
N ARG A 33 -7.17 35.03 10.04
CA ARG A 33 -8.13 34.03 10.47
C ARG A 33 -9.11 34.65 11.44
N GLU A 34 -10.27 35.04 10.94
CA GLU A 34 -11.47 35.21 11.75
C GLU A 34 -11.67 33.95 12.60
N ALA A 35 -11.88 34.12 13.91
CA ALA A 35 -11.86 33.05 14.91
C ALA A 35 -13.08 32.11 14.76
N SER A 36 -13.11 31.34 13.67
CA SER A 36 -13.98 30.19 13.52
C SER A 36 -13.35 29.01 14.26
N ALA A 37 -14.21 28.31 15.00
CA ALA A 37 -13.89 27.21 15.90
C ALA A 37 -12.84 26.22 15.33
N PRO A 38 -12.01 25.58 16.18
CA PRO A 38 -11.04 24.59 15.72
C PRO A 38 -11.75 23.51 14.88
N PRO A 39 -11.14 23.08 13.76
CA PRO A 39 -11.72 22.05 12.91
C PRO A 39 -12.05 20.81 13.77
N PRO A 40 -13.18 20.13 13.51
CA PRO A 40 -13.51 18.91 14.24
C PRO A 40 -12.33 17.94 14.13
N LYS A 41 -11.85 17.47 15.28
CA LYS A 41 -10.78 16.46 15.31
C LYS A 41 -11.25 15.29 14.46
N PRO A 42 -10.43 14.76 13.52
CA PRO A 42 -10.84 13.60 12.74
C PRO A 42 -11.25 12.49 13.69
N PRO A 43 -12.33 11.74 13.40
CA PRO A 43 -12.71 10.63 14.26
C PRO A 43 -11.50 9.73 14.43
N LYS A 44 -11.17 9.36 15.67
CA LYS A 44 -10.16 8.33 15.92
C LYS A 44 -10.66 7.05 15.28
N TYR A 45 -10.22 6.77 14.05
CA TYR A 45 -10.45 5.49 13.42
C TYR A 45 -9.79 4.46 14.31
N ARG A 46 -10.61 3.67 15.02
CA ARG A 46 -10.15 2.49 15.72
C ARG A 46 -9.73 1.51 14.63
N SER A 47 -8.48 1.61 14.17
CA SER A 47 -7.85 0.83 13.10
C SER A 47 -7.67 -0.65 13.47
N GLY A 48 -8.63 -1.22 14.20
CA GLY A 48 -8.61 -2.58 14.74
C GLY A 48 -10.01 -3.10 15.01
N ARG A 49 -11.06 -2.58 14.35
CA ARG A 49 -12.31 -3.34 14.30
C ARG A 49 -12.01 -4.57 13.44
N ILE A 50 -11.97 -5.72 14.09
CA ILE A 50 -12.13 -7.01 13.44
C ILE A 50 -13.41 -6.90 12.62
N LEU A 51 -13.30 -6.82 11.29
CA LEU A 51 -14.45 -6.82 10.40
C LEU A 51 -14.93 -8.26 10.31
N ASP A 52 -16.12 -8.51 10.83
CA ASP A 52 -16.84 -9.75 10.54
C ASP A 52 -17.59 -9.54 9.23
N VAL A 53 -16.99 -10.00 8.13
CA VAL A 53 -17.55 -9.84 6.78
C VAL A 53 -18.21 -11.15 6.38
N ASN A 54 -19.53 -11.09 6.16
CA ASN A 54 -20.26 -12.21 5.57
C ASN A 54 -20.00 -12.24 4.05
N LEU A 55 -19.44 -13.36 3.57
CA LEU A 55 -19.10 -13.53 2.15
C LEU A 55 -20.33 -13.46 1.24
N ALA A 56 -21.46 -14.06 1.64
CA ALA A 56 -22.67 -14.08 0.82
C ALA A 56 -23.24 -12.66 0.64
N ASP A 57 -23.29 -11.88 1.72
CA ASP A 57 -23.76 -10.49 1.67
C ASP A 57 -22.82 -9.64 0.81
N PHE A 58 -21.50 -9.81 1.00
CA PHE A 58 -20.50 -9.00 0.31
C PHE A 58 -20.40 -9.28 -1.19
N LYS A 59 -20.70 -10.50 -1.65
CA LYS A 59 -20.76 -10.85 -3.09
C LYS A 59 -21.78 -10.01 -3.86
N THR A 60 -22.83 -9.51 -3.19
CA THR A 60 -23.86 -8.66 -3.83
C THR A 60 -23.49 -7.17 -3.84
N HIS A 61 -22.41 -6.79 -3.15
CA HIS A 61 -22.00 -5.41 -3.01
C HIS A 61 -21.32 -4.93 -4.30
N PRO A 62 -21.55 -3.68 -4.77
CA PRO A 62 -20.93 -3.14 -5.99
C PRO A 62 -19.39 -3.03 -5.94
N LEU A 63 -18.78 -3.27 -4.78
CA LEU A 63 -17.33 -3.29 -4.62
C LEU A 63 -16.73 -4.69 -4.83
N TRP A 64 -17.58 -5.71 -5.01
CA TRP A 64 -17.15 -7.08 -5.20
C TRP A 64 -16.28 -7.23 -6.45
N ASP A 65 -16.72 -6.68 -7.58
CA ASP A 65 -15.99 -6.77 -8.85
C ASP A 65 -14.63 -6.07 -8.76
N ILE A 66 -14.60 -4.88 -8.14
CA ILE A 66 -13.36 -4.12 -7.90
C ILE A 66 -12.42 -4.91 -6.98
N LEU A 67 -12.94 -5.58 -5.96
CA LEU A 67 -12.14 -6.43 -5.08
C LEU A 67 -11.54 -7.61 -5.84
N ILE A 68 -12.33 -8.31 -6.67
CA ILE A 68 -11.85 -9.41 -7.50
C ILE A 68 -10.74 -8.91 -8.42
N GLU A 69 -10.99 -7.84 -9.16
CA GLU A 69 -10.02 -7.26 -10.10
C GLU A 69 -8.71 -6.92 -9.37
N THR A 70 -8.81 -6.23 -8.25
CA THR A 70 -7.65 -5.82 -7.44
C THR A 70 -6.84 -7.02 -6.96
N VAL A 71 -7.52 -8.05 -6.45
CA VAL A 71 -6.88 -9.25 -5.93
C VAL A 71 -6.25 -10.07 -7.05
N ARG A 72 -6.92 -10.24 -8.20
CA ARG A 72 -6.41 -11.01 -9.34
C ARG A 72 -5.22 -10.35 -10.02
N ASN A 73 -5.14 -9.02 -9.99
CA ASN A 73 -3.99 -8.28 -10.49
C ASN A 73 -2.74 -8.40 -9.61
N ASN A 74 -2.84 -9.01 -8.42
CA ASN A 74 -1.67 -9.30 -7.59
C ASN A 74 -0.91 -10.53 -8.13
N PRO A 75 0.37 -10.41 -8.55
CA PRO A 75 1.14 -11.53 -9.11
C PRO A 75 1.29 -12.74 -8.18
N LEU A 76 1.17 -12.54 -6.86
CA LEU A 76 1.26 -13.62 -5.88
C LEU A 76 -0.07 -14.36 -5.66
N TYR A 77 -1.18 -13.81 -6.15
CA TYR A 77 -2.52 -14.37 -5.93
C TYR A 77 -2.69 -15.78 -6.48
N PRO A 78 -2.32 -16.11 -7.74
CA PRO A 78 -2.56 -17.45 -8.29
C PRO A 78 -1.91 -18.56 -7.46
N GLY A 79 -0.67 -18.36 -7.03
CA GLY A 79 0.05 -19.32 -6.19
C GLY A 79 -0.56 -19.47 -4.79
N ARG A 80 -0.99 -18.36 -4.17
CA ARG A 80 -1.69 -18.38 -2.88
C ARG A 80 -3.04 -19.07 -2.99
N ALA A 81 -3.82 -18.78 -4.01
CA ALA A 81 -5.14 -19.38 -4.24
C ALA A 81 -5.03 -20.90 -4.50
N GLY A 82 -4.10 -21.32 -5.36
CA GLY A 82 -3.83 -22.74 -5.60
C GLY A 82 -3.45 -23.49 -4.33
N TRP A 83 -2.47 -22.97 -3.58
CA TRP A 83 -2.05 -23.59 -2.32
C TRP A 83 -3.17 -23.65 -1.28
N ALA A 84 -3.99 -22.58 -1.18
CA ALA A 84 -5.15 -22.56 -0.29
C ALA A 84 -6.14 -23.68 -0.63
N ARG A 85 -6.47 -23.85 -1.92
CA ARG A 85 -7.38 -24.89 -2.41
C ARG A 85 -6.87 -26.29 -2.10
N GLU A 86 -5.62 -26.56 -2.44
CA GLU A 86 -5.02 -27.89 -2.32
C GLU A 86 -4.70 -28.29 -0.87
N THR A 87 -4.29 -27.33 -0.04
CA THR A 87 -3.74 -27.64 1.30
C THR A 87 -4.69 -27.32 2.43
N ILE A 88 -5.41 -26.20 2.36
CA ILE A 88 -6.28 -25.72 3.44
C ILE A 88 -7.72 -26.16 3.20
N LEU A 89 -8.31 -25.78 2.06
CA LEU A 89 -9.72 -26.03 1.77
C LEU A 89 -10.01 -27.52 1.61
N ALA A 90 -9.07 -28.29 1.05
CA ALA A 90 -9.16 -29.75 1.01
C ALA A 90 -9.30 -30.40 2.40
N LYS A 91 -8.74 -29.78 3.45
CA LYS A 91 -8.78 -30.30 4.83
C LYS A 91 -9.92 -29.68 5.66
N ASN A 92 -10.22 -28.42 5.43
CA ASN A 92 -11.27 -27.68 6.11
C ASN A 92 -12.03 -26.81 5.11
N PRO A 93 -13.08 -27.36 4.46
CA PRO A 93 -13.86 -26.62 3.47
C PRO A 93 -14.73 -25.52 4.09
N ASN A 94 -14.97 -25.57 5.41
CA ASN A 94 -15.83 -24.62 6.12
C ASN A 94 -15.04 -23.49 6.81
N ILE A 95 -13.76 -23.31 6.46
CA ILE A 95 -12.93 -22.25 7.04
C ILE A 95 -13.51 -20.87 6.68
N THR A 96 -13.54 -19.96 7.66
CA THR A 96 -14.00 -18.59 7.43
C THR A 96 -12.93 -17.75 6.73
N ALA A 97 -13.33 -16.69 6.03
CA ALA A 97 -12.38 -15.78 5.36
C ALA A 97 -11.36 -15.19 6.34
N LYS A 98 -11.79 -14.88 7.56
CA LYS A 98 -10.94 -14.35 8.62
C LYS A 98 -9.89 -15.37 9.09
N GLU A 99 -10.29 -16.61 9.30
CA GLU A 99 -9.38 -17.68 9.69
C GLU A 99 -8.38 -17.97 8.57
N LEU A 100 -8.84 -18.00 7.32
CA LEU A 100 -7.98 -18.19 6.16
C LEU A 100 -6.96 -17.05 6.04
N ALA A 101 -7.41 -15.79 6.15
CA ALA A 101 -6.55 -14.61 6.13
C ALA A 101 -5.46 -14.69 7.21
N SER A 102 -5.85 -15.07 8.43
CA SER A 102 -4.93 -15.21 9.56
C SER A 102 -3.95 -16.36 9.37
N LYS A 103 -4.40 -17.50 8.82
CA LYS A 103 -3.58 -18.69 8.60
C LYS A 103 -2.54 -18.49 7.50
N MET A 104 -2.87 -17.71 6.48
CA MET A 104 -2.01 -17.46 5.32
C MET A 104 -1.22 -16.16 5.39
N SER A 105 -1.47 -15.31 6.41
CA SER A 105 -0.94 -13.95 6.50
C SER A 105 -1.24 -13.11 5.25
N ILE A 106 -2.48 -13.20 4.75
CA ILE A 106 -2.99 -12.44 3.60
C ILE A 106 -4.07 -11.46 4.04
N SER A 107 -4.47 -10.55 3.14
CA SER A 107 -5.58 -9.64 3.41
C SER A 107 -6.92 -10.39 3.51
N LEU A 108 -7.87 -9.84 4.27
CA LEU A 108 -9.24 -10.38 4.33
C LEU A 108 -9.88 -10.41 2.94
N GLY A 109 -9.59 -9.40 2.11
CA GLY A 109 -10.04 -9.33 0.72
C GLY A 109 -9.54 -10.50 -0.13
N GLU A 110 -8.24 -10.80 -0.09
CA GLU A 110 -7.69 -11.98 -0.78
C GLU A 110 -8.36 -13.27 -0.31
N ALA A 111 -8.54 -13.43 1.01
CA ALA A 111 -9.21 -14.61 1.56
C ALA A 111 -10.67 -14.75 1.10
N LEU A 112 -11.42 -13.65 1.02
CA LEU A 112 -12.79 -13.64 0.49
C LEU A 112 -12.84 -14.12 -0.96
N VAL A 113 -11.92 -13.65 -1.81
CA VAL A 113 -11.87 -14.05 -3.22
C VAL A 113 -11.43 -15.51 -3.36
N ILE A 114 -10.48 -15.99 -2.56
CA ILE A 114 -10.08 -17.41 -2.55
C ILE A 114 -11.27 -18.30 -2.21
N LEU A 115 -12.04 -17.95 -1.17
CA LEU A 115 -13.22 -18.71 -0.75
C LEU A 115 -14.39 -18.58 -1.72
N ALA A 116 -14.46 -17.49 -2.48
CA ALA A 116 -15.51 -17.31 -3.46
C ALA A 116 -15.40 -18.26 -4.65
N GLY A 117 -14.21 -18.80 -4.93
CA GLY A 117 -13.94 -19.63 -6.10
C GLY A 117 -13.53 -18.80 -7.33
N ASP A 118 -12.83 -19.43 -8.28
CA ASP A 118 -12.61 -18.86 -9.61
C ASP A 118 -13.78 -19.22 -10.54
N ASP A 119 -15.02 -18.94 -10.12
CA ASP A 119 -16.23 -19.21 -10.93
C ASP A 119 -16.35 -18.24 -12.14
N SER A 120 -15.23 -17.75 -12.66
CA SER A 120 -15.14 -16.91 -13.85
C SER A 120 -14.74 -17.77 -15.04
N GLU A 121 -15.68 -18.56 -15.54
CA GLU A 121 -15.76 -18.88 -16.97
C GLU A 121 -16.65 -17.84 -17.68
#